data_AF-A0A530AJ44-F1
#
_entry.id   AF-A0A530AJ44-F1
#
_cell.length_a   1.000
_cell.length_b   1.000
_cell.length_c   1.000
_cell.angle_alpha   90.00
_cell.angle_beta   90.00
_cell.angle_gamma   90.00
#
_symmetry.space_group_name_H-M   'P 1'
#
loop_
_entity.id
_entity.type
_entity.pdbx_description
1 polymer ?
#
loop_
_entity_poly.entity_id
_entity_poly.type
_entity_poly.pdbx_seq_one_letter_code
_entity_poly.pdbx_strand_id
1 'polypeptide(L)'
;SRYRPGRLVTETGFAVFTQFCRSIVRGVANLSAVEFAHLEPTDIRPYEDFFGCPVKFERPEPVIRVGLDFLASPLKSPDPGLILVLEQHADRLLSQLPQEAEVIEQVRKAIAHLLLEGEPDIEKVSVKLCCSSRTLQRRLRTAGTGFRDELNFVRYQLATSYLRDPRLQ
;
A
#
# COMPACT_ATOMS: atom_id res chain seq x y z
N SER A 1 -8.05 -14.70 -1.94
CA SER A 1 -9.02 -14.53 -3.03
C SER A 1 -8.73 -13.22 -3.74
N ARG A 2 -8.19 -13.22 -4.97
CA ARG A 2 -7.86 -11.99 -5.71
C ARG A 2 -9.13 -11.51 -6.42
N TYR A 3 -9.75 -10.45 -5.89
CA TYR A 3 -10.84 -9.75 -6.56
C TYR A 3 -10.32 -9.15 -7.88
N ARG A 4 -10.79 -9.65 -9.02
CA ARG A 4 -10.59 -9.02 -10.33
C ARG A 4 -11.81 -8.16 -10.61
N PRO A 5 -11.73 -6.81 -10.49
CA PRO A 5 -12.83 -5.96 -10.89
C PRO A 5 -13.21 -6.25 -12.35
N GLY A 6 -14.51 -6.24 -12.65
CA GLY A 6 -14.99 -6.49 -14.01
C GLY A 6 -14.37 -5.54 -15.03
N ARG A 7 -14.24 -6.00 -16.29
CA ARG A 7 -13.62 -5.26 -17.41
C ARG A 7 -13.98 -3.77 -17.42
N LEU A 8 -15.27 -3.46 -17.38
CA LEU A 8 -15.80 -2.09 -17.42
C LEU A 8 -15.38 -1.24 -16.21
N VAL A 9 -15.22 -1.83 -15.03
CA VAL A 9 -14.80 -1.12 -13.82
C VAL A 9 -13.34 -0.64 -13.96
N THR A 10 -12.48 -1.50 -14.51
CA THR A 10 -11.06 -1.18 -14.71
C THR A 10 -10.87 -0.14 -15.81
N GLU A 11 -11.52 -0.34 -16.96
CA GLU A 11 -11.48 0.61 -18.09
C GLU A 11 -12.00 1.99 -17.66
N THR A 12 -13.15 2.03 -16.97
CA THR A 12 -13.73 3.29 -16.48
C THR A 12 -12.82 3.96 -15.45
N GLY A 13 -12.26 3.20 -14.50
CA GLY A 13 -11.34 3.74 -13.50
C GLY A 13 -10.11 4.39 -14.14
N PHE A 14 -9.53 3.75 -15.15
CA PHE A 14 -8.37 4.27 -15.89
C PHE A 14 -8.72 5.51 -16.70
N ALA A 15 -9.90 5.53 -17.32
CA ALA A 15 -10.39 6.68 -18.06
C ALA A 15 -10.61 7.90 -17.14
N VAL A 16 -11.27 7.70 -16.00
CA VAL A 16 -11.51 8.74 -15.00
C VAL A 16 -10.21 9.28 -14.44
N PHE A 17 -9.27 8.40 -14.07
CA PHE A 17 -7.96 8.80 -13.57
C PHE A 17 -7.18 9.63 -14.61
N THR A 18 -7.17 9.18 -15.87
CA THR A 18 -6.49 9.87 -16.97
C THR A 18 -7.10 11.26 -17.20
N GLN A 19 -8.42 11.36 -17.23
CA GLN A 19 -9.11 12.64 -17.41
C GLN A 19 -8.88 13.59 -16.25
N PHE A 20 -8.85 13.06 -15.02
CA PHE A 20 -8.52 13.83 -13.83
C PHE A 20 -7.09 14.38 -13.89
N CYS A 21 -6.11 13.54 -14.22
CA CYS A 21 -4.73 13.96 -14.42
C CYS A 21 -4.60 15.08 -15.47
N ARG A 22 -5.26 14.92 -16.63
CA ARG A 22 -5.29 15.95 -17.69
C ARG A 22 -6.00 17.23 -17.26
N SER A 23 -6.98 17.16 -16.35
CA SER A 23 -7.70 18.34 -15.88
C SER A 23 -6.87 19.17 -14.91
N ILE A 24 -6.05 18.54 -14.07
CA ILE A 24 -5.30 19.21 -13.00
C ILE A 24 -3.87 19.63 -13.37
N VAL A 25 -3.21 18.96 -14.32
CA VAL A 25 -1.80 19.22 -14.68
C VAL A 25 -1.68 20.23 -15.84
N ARG A 26 -0.73 21.18 -15.79
CA ARG A 26 -0.38 22.06 -16.91
C ARG A 26 0.43 21.27 -17.95
N GLY A 27 0.04 21.37 -19.22
CA GLY A 27 0.70 20.69 -20.33
C GLY A 27 -0.03 19.42 -20.77
N VAL A 28 0.66 18.57 -21.55
CA VAL A 28 0.10 17.30 -22.02
C VAL A 28 0.48 16.21 -21.02
N ALA A 29 -0.53 15.59 -20.39
CA ALA A 29 -0.33 14.41 -19.55
C ALA A 29 0.01 13.21 -20.44
N ASN A 30 1.29 13.09 -20.82
CA ASN A 30 1.77 12.02 -21.69
C ASN A 30 1.89 10.73 -20.86
N LEU A 31 0.87 9.88 -20.99
CA LEU A 31 0.97 8.50 -20.59
C LEU A 31 1.98 7.80 -21.52
N SER A 32 2.80 6.91 -20.98
CA SER A 32 3.77 6.14 -21.79
C SER A 32 3.21 4.81 -22.25
N ALA A 33 2.33 4.19 -21.46
CA ALA A 33 1.55 3.02 -21.85
C ALA A 33 0.37 2.81 -20.89
N VAL A 34 -0.67 2.15 -21.38
CA VAL A 34 -1.74 1.58 -20.55
C VAL A 34 -1.79 0.08 -20.78
N GLU A 35 -1.93 -0.69 -19.71
CA GLU A 35 -1.99 -2.14 -19.72
C GLU A 35 -3.29 -2.61 -19.08
N PHE A 36 -4.03 -3.48 -19.76
CA PHE A 36 -5.24 -4.11 -19.27
C PHE A 36 -5.04 -5.61 -19.10
N ALA A 37 -5.73 -6.19 -18.12
CA ALA A 37 -5.65 -7.62 -17.81
C ALA A 37 -6.68 -8.49 -18.54
N HIS A 38 -7.59 -7.87 -19.30
CA HIS A 38 -8.58 -8.58 -20.10
C HIS A 38 -8.07 -8.83 -21.52
N LEU A 39 -8.82 -9.64 -22.27
CA LEU A 39 -8.56 -9.94 -23.67
C LEU A 39 -8.57 -8.69 -24.54
N GLU A 40 -7.76 -8.72 -25.58
CA GLU A 40 -7.70 -7.67 -26.58
C GLU A 40 -9.05 -7.53 -27.31
N PRO A 41 -9.63 -6.32 -27.38
CA PRO A 41 -10.83 -6.08 -28.17
C PRO A 41 -10.51 -6.11 -29.68
N THR A 42 -11.53 -6.34 -30.50
CA THR A 42 -11.39 -6.36 -31.97
C THR A 42 -10.87 -5.04 -32.55
N ASP A 43 -11.14 -3.92 -31.87
CA ASP A 43 -10.63 -2.60 -32.24
C ASP A 43 -10.00 -1.92 -31.04
N ILE A 44 -8.68 -1.71 -31.11
CA ILE A 44 -7.89 -1.06 -30.07
C ILE A 44 -7.82 0.46 -30.24
N ARG A 45 -8.16 0.99 -31.43
CA ARG A 45 -8.00 2.41 -31.76
C ARG A 45 -8.72 3.35 -30.79
N PRO A 46 -9.97 3.07 -30.33
CA PRO A 46 -10.63 3.95 -29.37
C PRO A 46 -9.87 4.09 -28.04
N TYR A 47 -9.12 3.05 -27.64
CA TYR A 47 -8.31 3.10 -26.43
C TYR A 47 -7.05 3.95 -26.65
N GLU A 48 -6.32 3.72 -27.75
CA GLU A 48 -5.12 4.49 -28.06
C GLU A 48 -5.43 5.97 -28.32
N ASP A 49 -6.53 6.28 -29.01
CA ASP A 49 -7.00 7.65 -29.25
C ASP A 49 -7.37 8.35 -27.94
N PHE A 50 -8.07 7.65 -27.04
CA PHE A 50 -8.45 8.20 -25.75
C PHE A 50 -7.24 8.42 -24.83
N PHE A 51 -6.39 7.40 -24.65
CA PHE A 51 -5.24 7.46 -23.74
C PHE A 51 -4.05 8.23 -24.32
N GLY A 52 -3.97 8.39 -25.65
CA GLY A 52 -2.90 9.09 -26.34
C GLY A 52 -1.55 8.35 -26.25
N CYS A 53 -1.56 7.04 -26.03
CA CYS A 53 -0.38 6.21 -25.89
C CYS A 53 -0.68 4.75 -26.28
N PRO A 54 0.34 3.91 -26.48
CA PRO A 54 0.15 2.49 -26.75
C PRO A 54 -0.64 1.79 -25.63
N VAL A 55 -1.65 1.00 -26.01
CA VAL A 55 -2.47 0.23 -25.07
C VAL A 55 -2.24 -1.27 -25.29
N LYS A 56 -1.90 -1.99 -24.22
CA LYS A 56 -1.61 -3.42 -24.26
C LYS A 56 -2.65 -4.19 -23.46
N PHE A 57 -3.06 -5.34 -23.99
CA PHE A 57 -4.02 -6.23 -23.34
C PHE A 57 -3.34 -7.50 -22.84
N GLU A 58 -4.11 -8.35 -22.15
CA GLU A 58 -3.67 -9.66 -21.66
C GLU A 58 -2.46 -9.61 -20.73
N ARG A 59 -2.32 -8.54 -19.95
CA ARG A 59 -1.27 -8.41 -18.93
C ARG A 59 -1.69 -9.01 -17.59
N PRO A 60 -0.76 -9.43 -16.72
CA PRO A 60 -1.12 -10.02 -15.43
C PRO A 60 -1.94 -9.09 -14.53
N GLU A 61 -1.68 -7.79 -14.62
CA GLU A 61 -2.28 -6.74 -13.79
C GLU A 61 -2.53 -5.48 -14.65
N PRO A 62 -3.57 -4.69 -14.34
CA PRO A 62 -3.83 -3.44 -15.04
C PRO A 62 -2.86 -2.35 -14.56
N VAL A 63 -2.23 -1.62 -15.48
CA VAL A 63 -1.18 -0.63 -15.18
C VAL A 63 -1.33 0.62 -16.04
N ILE A 64 -1.20 1.80 -15.44
CA ILE A 64 -0.94 3.07 -16.16
C ILE A 64 0.52 3.43 -15.94
N ARG A 65 1.25 3.67 -17.03
CA ARG A 65 2.64 4.14 -16.98
C ARG A 65 2.70 5.61 -17.36
N VAL A 66 3.46 6.36 -16.58
CA VAL A 66 3.74 7.78 -16.80
C VAL A 66 5.25 8.00 -16.81
N GLY A 67 5.71 9.00 -17.57
CA GLY A 67 7.09 9.45 -17.46
C GLY A 67 7.35 10.11 -16.09
N LEU A 68 8.60 10.08 -15.61
CA LEU A 68 8.95 10.75 -14.35
C LEU A 68 8.67 12.26 -14.42
N ASP A 69 8.84 12.87 -15.59
CA ASP A 69 8.59 14.29 -15.84
C ASP A 69 7.11 14.67 -15.61
N PHE A 70 6.20 13.71 -15.77
CA PHE A 70 4.78 13.92 -15.46
C PHE A 70 4.56 14.20 -13.97
N LEU A 71 5.34 13.57 -13.08
CA LEU A 71 5.26 13.80 -11.63
C LEU A 71 5.78 15.19 -11.23
N ALA A 72 6.67 15.77 -12.04
CA ALA A 72 7.19 17.11 -11.83
C ALA A 72 6.34 18.21 -12.49
N SER A 73 5.25 17.84 -13.17
CA SER A 73 4.46 18.79 -13.94
C SER A 73 3.60 19.69 -13.02
N PRO A 74 3.62 21.01 -13.19
CA PRO A 74 2.92 21.92 -12.30
C PRO A 74 1.41 21.80 -12.47
N LEU A 75 0.65 21.98 -11.38
CA LEU A 75 -0.81 22.00 -11.43
C LEU A 75 -1.32 23.28 -12.12
N LYS A 76 -2.49 23.21 -12.76
CA LYS A 76 -3.13 24.35 -13.44
C LYS A 76 -3.45 25.47 -12.47
N SER A 77 -4.06 25.11 -11.34
CA SER A 77 -4.45 26.01 -10.26
C SER A 77 -3.89 25.49 -8.94
N PRO A 78 -2.63 25.81 -8.60
CA PRO A 78 -2.13 25.53 -7.27
C PRO A 78 -2.91 26.38 -6.27
N ASP A 79 -3.45 25.74 -5.23
CA ASP A 79 -4.16 26.40 -4.14
C ASP A 79 -3.28 26.34 -2.88
N PRO A 80 -2.60 27.44 -2.51
CA PRO A 80 -1.72 27.47 -1.34
C PRO A 80 -2.44 27.16 -0.03
N GLY A 81 -3.73 27.49 0.08
CA GLY A 81 -4.53 27.18 1.27
C GLY A 81 -4.78 25.69 1.38
N LEU A 82 -5.15 25.04 0.27
CA LEU A 82 -5.31 23.58 0.22
C LEU A 82 -3.99 22.84 0.46
N ILE A 83 -2.88 23.34 -0.10
CA ILE A 83 -1.54 22.78 0.14
C ILE A 83 -1.22 22.79 1.64
N LEU A 84 -1.41 23.91 2.33
CA LEU A 84 -1.16 24.03 3.76
C LEU A 84 -2.02 23.04 4.59
N VAL A 85 -3.30 22.90 4.23
CA VAL A 85 -4.20 21.93 4.87
C VAL A 85 -3.71 20.51 4.64
N LEU A 86 -3.36 20.15 3.41
CA LEU A 86 -2.85 18.81 3.06
C LEU A 86 -1.52 18.50 3.75
N GLU A 87 -0.61 19.47 3.85
CA GLU A 87 0.65 19.35 4.59
C GLU A 87 0.41 19.07 6.07
N GLN A 88 -0.45 19.86 6.73
CA GLN A 88 -0.81 19.62 8.14
C GLN A 88 -1.48 18.27 8.36
N HIS A 89 -2.31 17.83 7.42
CA HIS A 89 -2.91 16.50 7.46
C HIS A 89 -1.87 15.39 7.26
N ALA A 90 -0.94 15.57 6.32
CA ALA A 90 0.15 14.64 6.09
C ALA A 90 1.06 14.53 7.33
N ASP A 91 1.45 15.65 7.93
CA ASP A 91 2.23 15.68 9.18
C ASP A 91 1.51 14.97 10.32
N ARG A 92 0.19 15.18 10.44
CA ARG A 92 -0.62 14.45 11.43
C ARG A 92 -0.62 12.94 11.15
N LEU A 93 -0.82 12.51 9.91
CA LEU A 93 -0.77 11.09 9.54
C LEU A 93 0.63 10.49 9.74
N LEU A 94 1.69 11.25 9.46
CA LEU A 94 3.07 10.86 9.72
C LEU A 94 3.36 10.77 11.22
N SER A 95 2.78 11.64 12.04
CA SER A 95 2.90 11.58 13.51
C SER A 95 2.10 10.41 14.12
N GLN A 96 1.08 9.93 13.41
CA GLN A 96 0.34 8.71 13.71
C GLN A 96 1.02 7.45 13.17
N LEU A 97 2.08 7.58 12.38
CA LEU A 97 2.93 6.43 12.10
C LEU A 97 3.58 6.01 13.42
N PRO A 98 3.68 4.70 13.67
CA PRO A 98 4.05 4.23 14.98
C PRO A 98 5.44 4.73 15.35
N GLN A 99 5.56 5.46 16.47
CA GLN A 99 6.86 5.73 17.11
C GLN A 99 7.56 4.42 17.44
N GLU A 100 8.86 4.45 17.73
CA GLU A 100 9.66 3.24 18.01
C GLU A 100 9.01 2.31 19.05
N ALA A 101 8.46 2.87 20.14
CA ALA A 101 7.71 2.11 21.14
C ALA A 101 6.36 1.54 20.62
N GLU A 102 5.70 2.25 19.71
CA GLU A 102 4.43 1.85 19.10
C GLU A 102 4.63 0.77 18.03
N VAL A 103 5.77 0.76 17.32
CA VAL A 103 6.15 -0.34 16.42
C VAL A 103 6.29 -1.64 17.21
N ILE A 104 6.96 -1.59 18.37
CA ILE A 104 7.12 -2.76 19.23
C ILE A 104 5.75 -3.29 19.67
N GLU A 105 4.85 -2.42 20.12
CA GLU A 105 3.52 -2.83 20.55
C GLU A 105 2.68 -3.45 19.42
N GLN A 106 2.71 -2.86 18.22
CA GLN A 106 2.02 -3.40 17.05
C GLN A 106 2.58 -4.76 16.63
N VAL A 107 3.89 -4.93 16.67
CA VAL A 107 4.55 -6.22 16.43
C VAL A 107 4.12 -7.25 17.46
N ARG A 108 4.10 -6.90 18.75
CA ARG A 108 3.63 -7.80 19.81
C ARG A 108 2.18 -8.22 19.62
N LYS A 109 1.28 -7.29 19.29
CA LYS A 109 -0.13 -7.58 19.00
C LYS A 109 -0.28 -8.51 17.80
N ALA A 110 0.46 -8.26 16.72
CA ALA A 110 0.45 -9.11 15.54
C ALA A 110 0.97 -10.53 15.84
N ILE A 111 2.07 -10.65 16.60
CA ILE A 111 2.63 -11.93 17.06
C ILE A 111 1.61 -12.69 17.91
N ALA A 112 1.01 -12.03 18.92
CA ALA A 112 0.05 -12.67 19.82
C ALA A 112 -1.15 -13.24 19.04
N HIS A 113 -1.67 -12.48 18.08
CA HIS A 113 -2.77 -12.93 17.26
C HIS A 113 -2.38 -14.09 16.34
N LEU A 114 -1.21 -14.03 15.70
CA LEU A 114 -0.74 -15.10 14.83
C LEU A 114 -0.40 -16.38 15.59
N LEU A 115 0.07 -16.29 16.84
CA LEU A 115 0.29 -17.45 17.71
C LEU A 115 -0.97 -18.28 17.97
N LEU A 116 -2.17 -17.66 17.89
CA LEU A 116 -3.45 -18.38 17.97
C LEU A 116 -3.71 -19.20 16.70
N GLU A 117 -3.15 -18.80 15.57
CA GLU A 117 -3.32 -19.42 14.24
C GLU A 117 -2.17 -20.36 13.86
N GLY A 118 -1.08 -20.37 14.65
CA GLY A 118 0.10 -21.19 14.43
C GLY A 118 1.41 -20.43 14.67
N GLU A 119 2.54 -20.97 14.27
CA GLU A 119 3.83 -20.32 14.50
C GLU A 119 4.02 -19.07 13.60
N PRO A 120 4.18 -17.86 14.17
CA PRO A 120 4.48 -16.66 13.41
C PRO A 120 5.96 -16.63 12.99
N ASP A 121 6.20 -16.25 11.75
CA ASP A 121 7.49 -15.81 11.25
C ASP A 121 7.44 -14.31 10.92
N ILE A 122 8.60 -13.74 10.60
CA ILE A 122 8.70 -12.31 10.36
C ILE A 122 8.00 -11.90 9.07
N GLU A 123 7.91 -12.80 8.09
CA GLU A 123 7.21 -12.63 6.83
C GLU A 123 5.71 -12.45 7.08
N LYS A 124 5.06 -13.36 7.82
CA LYS A 124 3.64 -13.28 8.19
C LYS A 124 3.32 -12.01 8.97
N VAL A 125 4.18 -11.65 9.92
CA VAL A 125 4.00 -10.42 10.72
C VAL A 125 4.16 -9.18 9.84
N SER A 126 5.12 -9.17 8.91
CA SER A 126 5.31 -8.06 7.99
C SER A 126 4.12 -7.85 7.05
N VAL A 127 3.53 -8.94 6.54
CA VAL A 127 2.29 -8.92 5.73
C VAL A 127 1.12 -8.36 6.55
N LYS A 128 0.96 -8.80 7.80
CA LYS A 128 -0.09 -8.31 8.71
C LYS A 128 0.04 -6.81 9.02
N LEU A 129 1.27 -6.31 9.02
CA LEU A 129 1.60 -4.89 9.25
C LEU A 129 1.78 -4.09 7.94
N CYS A 130 1.39 -4.66 6.78
CA CYS A 130 1.46 -4.00 5.48
C CYS A 130 2.85 -3.43 5.13
N CYS A 131 3.93 -4.13 5.50
CA CYS A 131 5.30 -3.72 5.20
C CYS A 131 6.18 -4.91 4.79
N SER A 132 7.39 -4.64 4.27
CA SER A 132 8.35 -5.71 3.96
C SER A 132 9.13 -6.16 5.20
N SER A 133 9.56 -7.44 5.25
CA SER A 133 10.39 -7.97 6.34
C SER A 133 11.64 -7.10 6.60
N ARG A 134 12.29 -6.59 5.55
CA ARG A 134 13.45 -5.69 5.66
C ARG A 134 13.09 -4.37 6.37
N THR A 135 11.93 -3.80 6.08
CA THR A 135 11.44 -2.58 6.72
C THR A 135 11.14 -2.83 8.19
N LEU A 136 10.47 -3.94 8.48
CA LEU A 136 10.13 -4.33 9.85
C LEU A 136 11.38 -4.55 10.71
N GLN A 137 12.35 -5.32 10.21
CA GLN A 137 13.64 -5.54 10.89
C GLN A 137 14.40 -4.24 11.12
N ARG A 138 14.38 -3.31 10.15
CA ARG A 138 15.01 -2.00 10.33
C ARG A 138 14.33 -1.22 11.45
N ARG A 139 12.99 -1.13 11.44
CA ARG A 139 12.22 -0.41 12.48
C ARG A 139 12.43 -0.99 13.88
N LEU A 140 12.42 -2.31 14.02
CA LEU A 140 12.71 -2.98 15.30
C LEU A 140 14.14 -2.66 15.79
N ARG A 141 15.14 -2.72 14.90
CA ARG A 141 16.51 -2.35 15.27
C ARG A 141 16.66 -0.88 15.66
N THR A 142 15.99 0.03 14.97
CA THR A 142 15.96 1.46 15.35
C THR A 142 15.36 1.61 16.74
N ALA A 143 14.29 0.87 17.04
CA ALA A 143 13.68 0.78 18.37
C ALA A 143 14.49 -0.03 19.40
N GLY A 144 15.72 -0.46 19.09
CA GLY A 144 16.61 -1.16 20.01
C GLY A 144 16.29 -2.64 20.26
N THR A 145 15.49 -3.28 19.41
CA THR A 145 15.05 -4.69 19.60
C THR A 145 15.13 -5.52 18.30
N GLY A 146 14.85 -6.81 18.42
CA GLY A 146 14.78 -7.77 17.32
C GLY A 146 13.47 -8.56 17.31
N PHE A 147 13.10 -9.10 16.14
CA PHE A 147 11.86 -9.88 16.01
C PHE A 147 11.81 -11.10 16.96
N ARG A 148 12.95 -11.80 17.13
CA ARG A 148 13.04 -12.94 18.05
C ARG A 148 12.83 -12.54 19.50
N ASP A 149 13.33 -11.37 19.90
CA ASP A 149 13.20 -10.85 21.26
C ASP A 149 11.73 -10.55 21.55
N GLU A 150 11.04 -9.90 20.61
CA GLU A 150 9.60 -9.62 20.73
C GLU A 150 8.74 -10.88 20.68
N LEU A 151 9.10 -11.87 19.86
CA LEU A 151 8.42 -13.16 19.83
C LEU A 151 8.52 -13.90 21.17
N ASN A 152 9.72 -13.93 21.75
CA ASN A 152 9.96 -14.57 23.04
C ASN A 152 9.25 -13.82 24.17
N PHE A 153 9.24 -12.49 24.12
CA PHE A 153 8.51 -11.67 25.09
C PHE A 153 7.01 -11.98 25.09
N VAL A 154 6.37 -12.01 23.91
CA VAL A 154 4.94 -12.33 23.80
C VAL A 154 4.64 -13.75 24.27
N ARG A 155 5.46 -14.74 23.88
CA ARG A 155 5.33 -16.12 24.36
C ARG A 155 5.38 -16.21 25.88
N TYR A 156 6.33 -15.52 26.49
CA TYR A 156 6.47 -15.48 27.94
C TYR A 156 5.23 -14.86 28.62
N GLN A 157 4.72 -13.75 28.07
CA GLN A 157 3.51 -13.12 28.61
C GLN A 157 2.28 -14.03 28.50
N LEU A 158 2.08 -14.68 27.35
CA LEU A 158 0.97 -15.61 27.15
C LEU A 158 1.09 -16.84 28.06
N ALA A 159 2.26 -17.47 28.14
CA ALA A 159 2.50 -18.60 29.04
C ALA A 159 2.26 -18.23 30.51
N THR A 160 2.74 -17.05 30.93
CA THR A 160 2.50 -16.55 32.30
C THR A 160 1.02 -16.29 32.56
N SER A 161 0.28 -15.80 31.56
CA SER A 161 -1.17 -15.60 31.68
C SER A 161 -1.94 -16.92 31.81
N TYR A 162 -1.54 -17.95 31.06
CA TYR A 162 -2.15 -19.29 31.13
C TYR A 162 -1.87 -19.98 32.47
N LEU A 163 -0.65 -19.86 33.01
CA LEU A 163 -0.30 -20.42 34.31
C LEU A 163 -1.01 -19.73 35.49
N ARG A 164 -1.56 -18.52 35.27
CA ARG A 164 -2.35 -17.78 36.25
C ARG A 164 -3.85 -18.00 36.12
N ASP A 165 -4.32 -18.65 35.05
CA ASP A 165 -5.74 -18.98 34.87
C ASP A 165 -6.08 -20.26 35.67
N PRO A 166 -6.90 -20.20 36.74
CA PRO A 166 -7.21 -21.34 37.61
C PRO A 166 -8.02 -22.45 36.94
N ARG A 167 -8.38 -22.30 35.65
CA ARG A 167 -9.22 -23.24 34.89
C ARG A 167 -8.42 -24.28 34.09
N LEU A 168 -7.09 -24.29 34.24
CA LEU A 168 -6.16 -25.24 33.61
C LEU A 168 -5.53 -26.22 34.62
N GLN A 169 -6.09 -26.35 35.83
CA GLN A 169 -5.85 -27.46 36.76
C GLN A 169 -7.03 -28.43 36.76
#